data_AF-A0ABD3DE34-F1
#
_entry.id   AF-A0ABD3DE34-F1
#
_cell.length_a   1.000
_cell.length_b   1.000
_cell.length_c   1.000
_cell.angle_alpha   90.00
_cell.angle_beta   90.00
_cell.angle_gamma   90.00
#
_symmetry.space_group_name_H-M   'P 1'
#
loop_
_entity.id
_entity.type
_entity.pdbx_description
1 polymer ?
#
loop_
_entity_poly.entity_id
_entity_poly.type
_entity_poly.pdbx_seq_one_letter_code
_entity_poly.pdbx_strand_id
1 'polypeptide(L)'
;MMRRTSSQKFQHRWKWKLFVMLLLALSFVSFVLIESQHSRIQMLNLISQPSIQKPKIAFLFIARNRIPLDIVWDVFFRGDAEDRFSIYVHSRPGFLLNTATTRSTYFLNRQINDSVQVDWGEASMIQAERMLLKNALIDRFNERFIFLSESCIPLYNFSYTYDYIMSASTSFVDSFTDKNDDRYNPKMHPVISVENWRKGSQWVVLTRKHAEIVVQDDMVYPMFEQHCKKKSLPEFWREHPLPADGSKEHNCIPDEHYVQTLLAQNGLEGEITRRSLTHSAWDISSSRKHERRGWHPVTYKLADATSVLIQSIKDTNNINYETEHRREWCTSKGRPSGCFLFARKFTRPAALRLLNMSALGAFGEVTRGADIESSRGRVSRKFVK
;
A
#
# COMPACT_ATOMS: atom_id res chain seq x y z
N MET A 1 39.67 84.44 -25.39
CA MET A 1 39.33 83.54 -24.26
C MET A 1 39.15 82.12 -24.80
N MET A 2 40.07 81.22 -24.43
CA MET A 2 40.11 79.74 -24.56
C MET A 2 39.61 79.04 -25.85
N ARG A 3 40.57 78.54 -26.64
CA ARG A 3 40.42 77.33 -27.48
C ARG A 3 40.14 76.12 -26.58
N ARG A 4 38.94 75.52 -26.66
CA ARG A 4 38.69 74.16 -26.15
C ARG A 4 38.92 73.13 -27.27
N THR A 5 39.74 72.15 -26.91
CA THR A 5 40.51 71.22 -27.73
C THR A 5 39.69 70.13 -28.43
N SER A 6 40.08 69.76 -29.66
CA SER A 6 39.55 68.60 -30.42
C SER A 6 39.77 67.24 -29.72
N SER A 7 40.56 67.22 -28.65
CA SER A 7 40.90 66.04 -27.83
C SER A 7 39.69 65.44 -27.08
N GLN A 8 38.73 66.25 -26.64
CA GLN A 8 37.56 65.77 -25.89
C GLN A 8 36.57 64.93 -26.74
N LYS A 9 36.40 65.27 -28.03
CA LYS A 9 35.51 64.51 -28.95
C LYS A 9 36.10 63.13 -29.30
N PHE A 10 37.41 63.01 -29.35
CA PHE A 10 38.10 61.75 -29.64
C PHE A 10 38.01 60.79 -28.45
N GLN A 11 38.24 61.28 -27.22
CA GLN A 11 38.07 60.50 -26.00
C GLN A 11 36.63 59.99 -25.81
N HIS A 12 35.62 60.80 -26.12
CA HIS A 12 34.22 60.37 -26.00
C HIS A 12 33.88 59.26 -27.01
N ARG A 13 34.36 59.37 -28.27
CA ARG A 13 34.18 58.31 -29.28
C ARG A 13 34.87 57.00 -28.90
N TRP A 14 36.06 57.06 -28.31
CA TRP A 14 36.78 55.87 -27.83
C TRP A 14 36.08 55.21 -26.65
N LYS A 15 35.60 55.99 -25.67
CA LYS A 15 34.81 55.46 -24.55
C LYS A 15 33.52 54.81 -25.02
N TRP A 16 32.85 55.39 -26.02
CA TRP A 16 31.63 54.81 -26.60
C TRP A 16 31.91 53.51 -27.36
N LYS A 17 33.00 53.44 -28.14
CA LYS A 17 33.44 52.18 -28.78
C LYS A 17 33.79 51.10 -27.76
N LEU A 18 34.48 51.46 -26.67
CA LEU A 18 34.82 50.54 -25.59
C LEU A 18 33.56 50.01 -24.89
N PHE A 19 32.58 50.88 -24.66
CA PHE A 19 31.29 50.51 -24.06
C PHE A 19 30.49 49.55 -24.94
N VAL A 20 30.43 49.80 -26.26
CA VAL A 20 29.78 48.90 -27.22
C VAL A 20 30.49 47.55 -27.28
N MET A 21 31.82 47.52 -27.28
CA MET A 21 32.59 46.26 -27.24
C MET A 21 32.34 45.47 -25.96
N LEU A 22 32.21 46.14 -24.81
CA LEU A 22 31.91 45.51 -23.54
C LEU A 22 30.50 44.88 -23.53
N LEU A 23 29.50 45.58 -24.08
CA LEU A 23 28.14 45.08 -24.23
C LEU A 23 28.07 43.85 -25.15
N LEU A 24 28.78 43.89 -26.28
CA LEU A 24 28.86 42.74 -27.19
C LEU A 24 29.53 41.54 -26.53
N ALA A 25 30.62 41.75 -25.80
CA ALA A 25 31.29 40.69 -25.04
C ALA A 25 30.37 40.09 -23.96
N LEU A 26 29.65 40.92 -23.21
CA LEU A 26 28.67 40.47 -22.22
C LEU A 26 27.54 39.65 -22.87
N SER A 27 27.03 40.10 -24.01
CA SER A 27 25.98 39.39 -24.76
C SER A 27 26.44 38.03 -25.27
N PHE A 28 27.70 37.93 -25.72
CA PHE A 28 28.31 36.70 -26.18
C PHE A 28 28.53 35.72 -25.03
N VAL A 29 29.01 36.20 -23.88
CA VAL A 29 29.17 35.38 -22.67
C VAL A 29 27.81 34.86 -22.19
N SER A 30 26.77 35.70 -22.17
CA SER A 30 25.42 35.26 -21.84
C SER A 30 24.90 34.20 -22.82
N PHE A 31 25.13 34.36 -24.12
CA PHE A 31 24.74 33.37 -25.13
C PHE A 31 25.45 32.02 -24.92
N VAL A 32 26.76 32.02 -24.66
CA VAL A 32 27.53 30.80 -24.39
C VAL A 32 27.08 30.12 -23.09
N LEU A 33 26.74 30.89 -22.05
CA LEU A 33 26.18 30.35 -20.81
C LEU A 33 24.80 29.70 -21.03
N ILE A 34 23.94 30.33 -21.84
CA ILE A 34 22.61 29.80 -22.18
C ILE A 34 22.74 28.50 -22.99
N GLU A 35 23.61 28.47 -24.01
CA GLU A 35 23.88 27.27 -24.80
C GLU A 35 24.48 26.13 -23.97
N SER A 36 25.38 26.46 -23.04
CA SER A 36 25.94 25.49 -22.09
C SER A 36 24.87 24.88 -21.19
N GLN A 37 23.96 25.70 -20.66
CA GLN A 37 22.85 25.20 -19.85
C GLN A 37 21.85 24.40 -20.68
N HIS A 38 21.55 24.84 -21.91
CA HIS A 38 20.66 24.13 -22.82
C HIS A 38 21.22 22.76 -23.21
N SER A 39 22.52 22.67 -23.50
CA SER A 39 23.22 21.42 -23.78
C SER A 39 23.23 20.47 -22.56
N ARG A 40 23.38 21.01 -21.34
CA ARG A 40 23.26 20.22 -20.09
C ARG A 40 21.83 19.69 -19.89
N ILE A 41 20.81 20.51 -20.16
CA ILE A 41 19.41 20.10 -20.08
C ILE A 41 19.10 19.02 -21.13
N GLN A 42 19.59 19.17 -22.36
CA GLN A 42 19.45 18.15 -23.40
C GLN A 42 20.17 16.85 -23.04
N MET A 43 21.38 16.93 -22.47
CA MET A 43 22.12 15.76 -21.99
C MET A 43 21.39 15.06 -20.83
N LEU A 44 20.81 15.81 -19.88
CA LEU A 44 19.95 15.27 -18.82
C LEU A 44 18.70 14.59 -19.40
N ASN A 45 18.08 15.14 -20.44
CA ASN A 45 16.95 14.54 -21.14
C ASN A 45 17.33 13.28 -21.93
N LEU A 46 18.55 13.21 -22.49
CA LEU A 46 19.09 12.02 -23.18
C LEU A 46 19.46 10.89 -22.21
N ILE A 47 19.97 11.23 -21.02
CA ILE A 47 20.22 10.26 -19.93
C ILE A 47 18.89 9.80 -19.30
N SER A 48 17.85 10.62 -19.40
CA SER A 48 16.48 10.35 -18.96
C SER A 48 15.60 9.80 -20.09
N GLN A 49 16.14 8.96 -20.99
CA GLN A 49 15.24 8.06 -21.70
C GLN A 49 14.53 7.22 -20.64
N PRO A 50 13.20 7.33 -20.48
CA PRO A 50 12.52 6.47 -19.54
C PRO A 50 12.74 5.06 -20.10
N SER A 51 13.39 4.19 -19.31
CA SER A 51 13.01 2.80 -19.40
C SER A 51 11.48 2.79 -19.36
N ILE A 52 10.84 2.01 -20.23
CA ILE A 52 9.38 1.85 -20.18
C ILE A 52 9.11 1.14 -18.84
N GLN A 53 9.06 1.91 -17.77
CA GLN A 53 9.01 1.41 -16.41
C GLN A 53 7.57 1.00 -16.20
N LYS A 54 7.37 -0.30 -15.99
CA LYS A 54 6.04 -0.86 -15.85
C LYS A 54 5.36 -0.25 -14.62
N PRO A 55 4.05 0.01 -14.69
CA PRO A 55 3.27 0.40 -13.53
C PRO A 55 3.52 -0.53 -12.34
N LYS A 56 3.62 0.04 -11.14
CA LYS A 56 3.96 -0.67 -9.91
C LYS A 56 2.77 -0.79 -8.98
N ILE A 57 2.82 -1.83 -8.16
CA ILE A 57 1.98 -1.98 -6.98
C ILE A 57 2.80 -1.58 -5.75
N ALA A 58 2.31 -0.60 -4.99
CA ALA A 58 2.85 -0.25 -3.69
C ALA A 58 2.24 -1.17 -2.61
N PHE A 59 3.09 -1.97 -1.98
CA PHE A 59 2.73 -2.80 -0.83
C PHE A 59 2.99 -2.01 0.45
N LEU A 60 1.90 -1.64 1.13
CA LEU A 60 1.90 -0.78 2.32
C LEU A 60 1.67 -1.64 3.57
N PHE A 61 2.75 -1.98 4.25
CA PHE A 61 2.70 -2.82 5.45
C PHE A 61 2.52 -1.98 6.70
N ILE A 62 1.55 -2.35 7.52
CA ILE A 62 1.37 -1.84 8.87
C ILE A 62 1.83 -2.91 9.85
N ALA A 63 2.85 -2.58 10.63
CA ALA A 63 3.44 -3.47 11.61
C ALA A 63 3.64 -2.75 12.94
N ARG A 64 3.55 -3.47 14.05
CA ARG A 64 3.95 -2.90 15.35
C ARG A 64 5.47 -2.81 15.45
N ASN A 65 6.16 -3.82 14.94
CA ASN A 65 7.61 -3.92 14.97
C ASN A 65 8.16 -4.69 13.75
N ARG A 66 8.48 -5.97 13.88
CA ARG A 66 9.03 -6.80 12.80
C ARG A 66 7.90 -7.26 11.88
N ILE A 67 8.28 -7.69 10.67
CA ILE A 67 7.42 -8.47 9.78
C ILE A 67 7.74 -9.96 10.02
N PRO A 68 7.05 -10.67 10.93
CA PRO A 68 7.39 -12.04 11.28
C PRO A 68 7.17 -13.04 10.14
N LEU A 69 6.40 -12.64 9.13
CA LEU A 69 6.09 -13.41 7.93
C LEU A 69 6.95 -12.97 6.73
N ASP A 70 8.03 -12.22 6.96
CA ASP A 70 8.95 -11.73 5.91
C ASP A 70 9.45 -12.87 5.00
N ILE A 71 9.68 -14.05 5.57
CA ILE A 71 10.00 -15.30 4.85
C ILE A 71 9.02 -15.69 3.73
N VAL A 72 7.71 -15.42 3.88
CA VAL A 72 6.71 -15.74 2.86
C VAL A 72 6.77 -14.70 1.76
N TRP A 73 6.90 -13.44 2.18
CA TRP A 73 6.99 -12.30 1.29
C TRP A 73 8.28 -12.30 0.47
N ASP A 74 9.40 -12.79 1.01
CA ASP A 74 10.64 -13.03 0.28
C ASP A 74 10.42 -13.92 -0.94
N VAL A 75 9.69 -15.02 -0.76
CA VAL A 75 9.39 -15.97 -1.82
C VAL A 75 8.44 -15.34 -2.84
N PHE A 76 7.44 -14.59 -2.36
CA PHE A 76 6.49 -13.88 -3.21
C PHE A 76 7.17 -12.83 -4.09
N PHE A 77 7.93 -11.90 -3.51
CA PHE A 77 8.58 -10.80 -4.22
C PHE A 77 9.73 -11.25 -5.14
N ARG A 78 10.37 -12.39 -4.86
CA ARG A 78 11.30 -13.03 -5.80
C ARG A 78 10.64 -13.43 -7.11
N GLY A 79 9.33 -13.62 -7.12
CA GLY A 79 8.56 -13.91 -8.32
C GLY A 79 8.44 -12.74 -9.30
N ASP A 80 8.93 -11.56 -8.96
CA ASP A 80 9.01 -10.42 -9.89
C ASP A 80 10.43 -10.22 -10.44
N ALA A 81 10.55 -10.18 -11.76
CA ALA A 81 11.80 -9.92 -12.46
C ALA A 81 11.82 -8.54 -13.15
N GLU A 82 10.75 -7.75 -13.00
CA GLU A 82 10.47 -6.59 -13.84
C GLU A 82 10.33 -5.26 -13.07
N ASP A 83 10.72 -5.23 -11.78
CA ASP A 83 10.64 -4.06 -10.91
C ASP A 83 9.22 -3.45 -10.85
N ARG A 84 8.21 -4.31 -10.68
CA ARG A 84 6.77 -3.98 -10.73
C ARG A 84 6.14 -3.74 -9.36
N PHE A 85 6.95 -3.56 -8.32
CA PHE A 85 6.46 -3.27 -6.99
C PHE A 85 7.36 -2.34 -6.21
N SER A 86 6.79 -1.77 -5.16
CA SER A 86 7.50 -1.01 -4.13
C SER A 86 6.97 -1.43 -2.76
N ILE A 87 7.79 -1.31 -1.72
CA ILE A 87 7.44 -1.71 -0.34
C ILE A 87 7.66 -0.52 0.57
N TYR A 88 6.63 -0.23 1.37
CA TYR A 88 6.66 0.77 2.43
C TYR A 88 6.15 0.13 3.71
N VAL A 89 6.82 0.42 4.82
CA VAL A 89 6.43 -0.13 6.13
C VAL A 89 6.21 0.99 7.12
N HIS A 90 5.07 0.99 7.79
CA HIS A 90 4.84 1.76 9.00
C HIS A 90 5.12 0.86 10.20
N SER A 91 5.95 1.34 11.12
CA SER A 91 6.30 0.67 12.36
C SER A 91 6.28 1.66 13.50
N ARG A 92 6.15 1.19 14.75
CA ARG A 92 6.18 2.09 15.92
C ARG A 92 7.40 3.04 15.89
N PRO A 93 7.30 4.24 16.47
CA PRO A 93 8.39 5.20 16.51
C PRO A 93 9.71 4.59 17.02
N GLY A 94 10.81 4.91 16.32
CA GLY A 94 12.16 4.44 16.66
C GLY A 94 12.49 2.99 16.26
N PHE A 95 11.55 2.24 15.67
CA PHE A 95 11.85 0.93 15.11
C PHE A 95 12.46 1.05 13.71
N LEU A 96 13.53 0.29 13.45
CA LEU A 96 14.23 0.30 12.16
C LEU A 96 14.27 -1.11 11.57
N LEU A 97 14.01 -1.23 10.27
CA LEU A 97 14.17 -2.47 9.51
C LEU A 97 15.59 -2.56 8.95
N ASN A 98 16.51 -3.08 9.75
CA ASN A 98 17.88 -3.36 9.38
C ASN A 98 18.21 -4.86 9.46
N THR A 99 19.46 -5.22 9.16
CA THR A 99 19.96 -6.61 9.15
C THR A 99 19.84 -7.33 10.49
N ALA A 100 19.67 -6.62 11.62
CA ALA A 100 19.44 -7.22 12.93
C ALA A 100 17.95 -7.56 13.18
N THR A 101 17.04 -6.92 12.45
CA THR A 101 15.58 -7.00 12.68
C THR A 101 14.81 -7.80 11.65
N THR A 102 15.30 -7.89 10.42
CA THR A 102 14.72 -8.69 9.33
C THR A 102 15.81 -9.45 8.60
N ARG A 103 15.46 -10.63 8.07
CA ARG A 103 16.33 -11.42 7.20
C ARG A 103 16.03 -11.21 5.72
N SER A 104 14.88 -10.61 5.41
CA SER A 104 14.45 -10.31 4.07
C SER A 104 15.13 -9.06 3.56
N THR A 105 15.81 -9.16 2.41
CA THR A 105 16.41 -8.01 1.76
C THR A 105 15.37 -7.03 1.22
N TYR A 106 14.15 -7.51 0.92
CA TYR A 106 13.06 -6.68 0.42
C TYR A 106 12.56 -5.67 1.45
N PHE A 107 12.62 -5.99 2.74
CA PHE A 107 12.17 -5.11 3.82
C PHE A 107 13.26 -4.22 4.42
N LEU A 108 14.53 -4.41 4.06
CA LEU A 108 15.62 -3.57 4.55
C LEU A 108 15.39 -2.11 4.17
N ASN A 109 15.44 -1.22 5.18
CA ASN A 109 15.29 0.22 5.04
C ASN A 109 13.99 0.64 4.32
N ARG A 110 12.92 -0.14 4.45
CA ARG A 110 11.60 0.17 3.87
C ARG A 110 10.66 0.87 4.85
N GLN A 111 11.06 1.06 6.10
CA GLN A 111 10.28 1.82 7.07
C GLN A 111 10.20 3.29 6.66
N ILE A 112 9.03 3.91 6.83
CA ILE A 112 8.90 5.36 6.69
C ILE A 112 9.55 6.07 7.88
N ASN A 113 10.09 7.26 7.66
CA ASN A 113 10.89 7.96 8.68
C ASN A 113 10.05 8.54 9.83
N ASP A 114 8.89 9.12 9.53
CA ASP A 114 8.12 9.93 10.50
C ASP A 114 6.99 9.13 11.17
N SER A 115 7.24 7.92 11.66
CA SER A 115 6.15 7.08 12.16
C SER A 115 5.49 7.61 13.44
N VAL A 116 4.21 7.26 13.62
CA VAL A 116 3.39 7.60 14.78
C VAL A 116 3.09 6.36 15.62
N GLN A 117 2.79 6.54 16.92
CA GLN A 117 2.26 5.45 17.73
C GLN A 117 0.84 5.13 17.26
N VAL A 118 0.58 3.86 16.96
CA VAL A 118 -0.72 3.39 16.46
C VAL A 118 -1.37 2.52 17.51
N ASP A 119 -2.58 2.90 17.90
CA ASP A 119 -3.39 2.20 18.87
C ASP A 119 -4.64 1.64 18.19
N TRP A 120 -5.10 0.48 18.66
CA TRP A 120 -6.20 -0.21 18.00
C TRP A 120 -7.55 0.43 18.32
N GLY A 121 -8.31 0.76 17.27
CA GLY A 121 -9.59 1.44 17.37
C GLY A 121 -9.47 2.96 17.53
N GLU A 122 -8.29 3.52 17.25
CA GLU A 122 -8.02 4.96 17.29
C GLU A 122 -7.71 5.51 15.89
N ALA A 123 -7.94 6.81 15.68
CA ALA A 123 -7.66 7.46 14.40
C ALA A 123 -6.18 7.50 14.03
N SER A 124 -5.27 7.21 14.97
CA SER A 124 -3.84 7.02 14.70
C SER A 124 -3.59 5.90 13.67
N MET A 125 -4.50 4.92 13.54
CA MET A 125 -4.46 3.94 12.45
C MET A 125 -4.64 4.59 11.08
N ILE A 126 -5.66 5.44 10.92
CA ILE A 126 -5.89 6.18 9.67
C ILE A 126 -4.69 7.09 9.37
N GLN A 127 -4.14 7.74 10.41
CA GLN A 127 -2.96 8.58 10.25
C GLN A 127 -1.78 7.78 9.66
N ALA A 128 -1.49 6.60 10.22
CA ALA A 128 -0.44 5.72 9.72
C ALA A 128 -0.67 5.28 8.26
N GLU A 129 -1.91 4.95 7.89
CA GLU A 129 -2.31 4.60 6.53
C GLU A 129 -2.10 5.76 5.55
N ARG A 130 -2.52 6.97 5.93
CA ARG A 130 -2.30 8.20 5.14
C ARG A 130 -0.82 8.50 4.96
N MET A 131 0.01 8.27 5.99
CA MET A 131 1.46 8.45 5.89
C MET A 131 2.11 7.45 4.93
N LEU A 132 1.68 6.19 4.95
CA LEU A 132 2.11 5.18 3.98
C LEU A 132 1.76 5.60 2.54
N LEU A 133 0.50 6.02 2.31
CA LEU A 133 0.06 6.49 0.99
C LEU A 133 0.85 7.71 0.53
N LYS A 134 1.06 8.70 1.40
CA LYS A 134 1.82 9.91 1.08
C LYS A 134 3.24 9.59 0.64
N ASN A 135 3.93 8.67 1.32
CA ASN A 135 5.27 8.24 0.94
C ASN A 135 5.27 7.42 -0.37
N ALA A 136 4.27 6.56 -0.56
CA ALA A 136 4.16 5.74 -1.76
C ALA A 136 3.79 6.53 -3.02
N LEU A 137 3.01 7.61 -2.88
CA LEU A 137 2.61 8.48 -3.99
C LEU A 137 3.77 9.30 -4.58
N ILE A 138 4.89 9.43 -3.85
CA ILE A 138 6.10 10.09 -4.37
C ILE A 138 6.63 9.35 -5.60
N ASP A 139 6.56 8.02 -5.61
CA ASP A 139 6.88 7.24 -6.81
C ASP A 139 5.71 7.33 -7.80
N ARG A 140 5.98 7.99 -8.93
CA ARG A 140 5.03 8.20 -10.03
C ARG A 140 4.62 6.91 -10.74
N PHE A 141 5.35 5.82 -10.58
CA PHE A 141 5.02 4.54 -11.19
C PHE A 141 4.09 3.70 -10.33
N ASN A 142 3.92 4.03 -9.04
CA ASN A 142 2.92 3.39 -8.19
C ASN A 142 1.50 3.77 -8.64
N GLU A 143 0.78 2.78 -9.17
CA GLU A 143 -0.58 2.93 -9.71
C GLU A 143 -1.65 2.24 -8.85
N ARG A 144 -1.23 1.31 -7.98
CA ARG A 144 -2.08 0.57 -7.06
C ARG A 144 -1.44 0.52 -5.68
N PHE A 145 -2.25 0.65 -4.63
CA PHE A 145 -1.80 0.79 -3.25
C PHE A 145 -2.53 -0.23 -2.39
N ILE A 146 -1.81 -1.18 -1.80
CA ILE A 146 -2.39 -2.30 -1.06
C ILE A 146 -2.00 -2.18 0.41
N PHE A 147 -2.98 -2.14 1.31
CA PHE A 147 -2.71 -2.25 2.75
C PHE A 147 -2.62 -3.71 3.19
N LEU A 148 -1.60 -4.03 3.99
CA LEU A 148 -1.35 -5.35 4.55
C LEU A 148 -0.85 -5.25 6.00
N SER A 149 -1.21 -6.23 6.83
CA SER A 149 -0.63 -6.36 8.17
C SER A 149 0.62 -7.24 8.14
N GLU A 150 1.43 -7.13 9.19
CA GLU A 150 2.52 -8.05 9.54
C GLU A 150 2.09 -9.55 9.63
N SER A 151 0.79 -9.83 9.69
CA SER A 151 0.20 -11.18 9.82
C SER A 151 -0.55 -11.67 8.58
N CYS A 152 -0.45 -10.93 7.46
CA CYS A 152 -1.02 -11.32 6.17
C CYS A 152 -0.07 -12.24 5.40
N ILE A 153 -0.64 -13.15 4.61
CA ILE A 153 0.07 -13.96 3.61
C ILE A 153 -0.54 -13.75 2.21
N PRO A 154 0.27 -13.83 1.13
CA PRO A 154 -0.25 -13.98 -0.22
C PRO A 154 -0.79 -15.40 -0.44
N LEU A 155 -1.88 -15.51 -1.21
CA LEU A 155 -2.47 -16.80 -1.59
C LEU A 155 -1.92 -17.32 -2.92
N TYR A 156 -1.51 -16.42 -3.81
CA TYR A 156 -1.00 -16.72 -5.15
C TYR A 156 0.41 -16.15 -5.33
N ASN A 157 1.05 -16.50 -6.44
CA ASN A 157 2.34 -15.92 -6.82
C ASN A 157 2.21 -14.43 -7.23
N PHE A 158 3.36 -13.76 -7.36
CA PHE A 158 3.41 -12.35 -7.70
C PHE A 158 2.76 -12.06 -9.05
N SER A 159 3.10 -12.83 -10.09
CA SER A 159 2.61 -12.60 -11.46
C SER A 159 1.08 -12.61 -11.52
N TYR A 160 0.43 -13.62 -10.93
CA TYR A 160 -1.02 -13.71 -10.85
C TYR A 160 -1.62 -12.53 -10.08
N THR A 161 -1.03 -12.20 -8.92
CA THR A 161 -1.51 -11.11 -8.05
C THR A 161 -1.42 -9.76 -8.76
N TYR A 162 -0.29 -9.50 -9.40
CA TYR A 162 -0.07 -8.29 -10.20
C TYR A 162 -1.08 -8.19 -11.33
N ASP A 163 -1.23 -9.24 -12.14
CA ASP A 163 -2.16 -9.27 -13.27
C ASP A 163 -3.62 -9.07 -12.83
N TYR A 164 -4.01 -9.67 -11.71
CA TYR A 164 -5.35 -9.54 -11.16
C TYR A 164 -5.64 -8.09 -10.78
N ILE A 165 -4.74 -7.46 -10.03
CA ILE A 165 -4.95 -6.11 -9.49
C ILE A 165 -4.81 -5.05 -10.59
N MET A 166 -3.84 -5.19 -11.48
CA MET A 166 -3.54 -4.21 -12.52
C MET A 166 -4.54 -4.24 -13.67
N SER A 167 -5.25 -5.34 -13.86
CA SER A 167 -6.33 -5.42 -14.85
C SER A 167 -7.67 -4.86 -14.38
N ALA A 168 -7.82 -4.58 -13.08
CA ALA A 168 -9.01 -3.95 -12.54
C ALA A 168 -8.97 -2.43 -12.79
N SER A 169 -10.07 -1.85 -13.27
CA SER A 169 -10.22 -0.40 -13.43
C SER A 169 -10.62 0.32 -12.15
N THR A 170 -11.15 -0.41 -11.16
CA THR A 170 -11.70 0.12 -9.91
C THR A 170 -10.78 -0.19 -8.72
N SER A 171 -11.03 0.50 -7.60
CA SER A 171 -10.42 0.11 -6.31
C SER A 171 -11.19 -1.05 -5.68
N PHE A 172 -10.53 -1.87 -4.87
CA PHE A 172 -11.18 -2.90 -4.06
C PHE A 172 -11.34 -2.38 -2.65
N VAL A 173 -12.54 -1.88 -2.35
CA VAL A 173 -12.90 -1.31 -1.07
C VAL A 173 -14.17 -2.01 -0.63
N ASP A 174 -14.08 -2.84 0.40
CA ASP A 174 -15.29 -3.36 1.03
C ASP A 174 -16.07 -2.17 1.62
N SER A 175 -17.33 -2.02 1.22
CA SER A 175 -18.16 -0.86 1.55
C SER A 175 -19.64 -1.26 1.48
N PHE A 176 -20.34 -1.10 2.59
CA PHE A 176 -21.77 -1.36 2.70
C PHE A 176 -22.42 -0.51 3.79
N THR A 177 -23.74 -0.36 3.68
CA THR A 177 -24.54 0.19 4.78
C THR A 177 -24.93 -0.92 5.75
N ASP A 178 -24.73 -0.72 7.05
CA ASP A 178 -25.14 -1.65 8.09
C ASP A 178 -26.19 -0.97 8.97
N LYS A 179 -27.45 -1.40 8.82
CA LYS A 179 -28.59 -0.83 9.57
C LYS A 179 -28.53 -1.14 11.06
N ASN A 180 -27.75 -2.16 11.45
CA ASN A 180 -27.58 -2.57 12.83
C ASN A 180 -26.32 -1.95 13.47
N ASP A 181 -25.58 -1.12 12.73
CA ASP A 181 -24.35 -0.49 13.21
C ASP A 181 -24.65 0.81 13.96
N ASP A 182 -24.55 0.76 15.28
CA ASP A 182 -24.75 1.89 16.19
C ASP A 182 -23.48 2.72 16.43
N ARG A 183 -22.43 2.47 15.64
CA ARG A 183 -21.10 3.08 15.78
C ARG A 183 -21.01 4.51 15.24
N TYR A 184 -21.98 4.95 14.42
CA TYR A 184 -22.01 6.32 13.94
C TYR A 184 -22.24 7.30 15.10
N ASN A 185 -21.36 8.28 15.24
CA ASN A 185 -21.47 9.33 16.25
C ASN A 185 -22.19 10.56 15.66
N PRO A 186 -23.38 10.96 16.18
CA PRO A 186 -24.13 12.11 15.67
C PRO A 186 -23.37 13.44 15.68
N LYS A 187 -22.31 13.57 16.50
CA LYS A 187 -21.44 14.76 16.51
C LYS A 187 -20.62 14.92 15.23
N MET A 188 -20.54 13.90 14.38
CA MET A 188 -19.88 13.99 13.09
C MET A 188 -20.73 14.77 12.06
N HIS A 189 -22.03 14.92 12.30
CA HIS A 189 -22.91 15.76 11.49
C HIS A 189 -22.65 17.27 11.74
N PRO A 190 -22.69 18.14 10.71
CA PRO A 190 -23.05 17.87 9.32
C PRO A 190 -21.89 17.45 8.41
N VAL A 191 -20.65 17.44 8.91
CA VAL A 191 -19.47 17.20 8.07
C VAL A 191 -19.47 15.81 7.45
N ILE A 192 -19.79 14.79 8.25
CA ILE A 192 -20.06 13.43 7.79
C ILE A 192 -21.53 13.17 8.07
N SER A 193 -22.34 13.04 7.03
CA SER A 193 -23.75 12.70 7.18
C SER A 193 -23.91 11.20 7.42
N VAL A 194 -25.00 10.79 8.08
CA VAL A 194 -25.29 9.37 8.34
C VAL A 194 -25.55 8.60 7.04
N GLU A 195 -26.06 9.28 6.01
CA GLU A 195 -26.30 8.72 4.68
C GLU A 195 -25.00 8.37 3.94
N ASN A 196 -23.89 9.03 4.28
CA ASN A 196 -22.56 8.73 3.75
C ASN A 196 -21.77 7.76 4.64
N TRP A 197 -22.26 7.44 5.84
CA TRP A 197 -21.61 6.48 6.72
C TRP A 197 -21.57 5.11 6.04
N ARG A 198 -20.36 4.56 5.91
CA ARG A 198 -20.14 3.23 5.33
C ARG A 198 -19.26 2.40 6.24
N LYS A 199 -19.52 1.10 6.25
CA LYS A 199 -18.73 0.09 6.96
C LYS A 199 -18.01 -0.79 5.96
N GLY A 200 -16.85 -1.29 6.35
CA GLY A 200 -16.09 -2.22 5.53
C GLY A 200 -14.82 -2.71 6.20
N SER A 201 -13.94 -3.28 5.39
CA SER A 201 -12.62 -3.75 5.82
C SER A 201 -11.59 -2.64 5.77
N GLN A 202 -10.71 -2.59 6.77
CA GLN A 202 -9.45 -1.83 6.73
C GLN A 202 -8.58 -2.19 5.51
N TRP A 203 -8.61 -3.45 5.07
CA TRP A 203 -7.69 -3.97 4.06
C TRP A 203 -8.20 -3.68 2.65
N VAL A 204 -7.82 -2.50 2.13
CA VAL A 204 -8.24 -2.02 0.81
C VAL A 204 -7.11 -2.08 -0.23
N VAL A 205 -7.50 -2.07 -1.51
CA VAL A 205 -6.61 -1.81 -2.64
C VAL A 205 -7.10 -0.59 -3.40
N LEU A 206 -6.31 0.47 -3.40
CA LEU A 206 -6.68 1.75 -4.01
C LEU A 206 -5.99 1.93 -5.36
N THR A 207 -6.71 2.56 -6.29
CA THR A 207 -6.10 3.23 -7.45
C THR A 207 -5.35 4.47 -6.99
N ARG A 208 -4.44 4.97 -7.83
CA ARG A 208 -3.73 6.23 -7.55
C ARG A 208 -4.67 7.40 -7.25
N LYS A 209 -5.74 7.57 -8.05
CA LYS A 209 -6.77 8.58 -7.82
C LYS A 209 -7.34 8.54 -6.40
N HIS A 210 -7.75 7.35 -5.93
CA HIS A 210 -8.34 7.23 -4.59
C HIS A 210 -7.28 7.39 -3.48
N ALA A 211 -6.05 6.94 -3.70
CA ALA A 211 -4.95 7.17 -2.77
C ALA A 211 -4.67 8.68 -2.59
N GLU A 212 -4.69 9.46 -3.66
CA GLU A 212 -4.51 10.92 -3.62
C GLU A 212 -5.64 11.59 -2.82
N ILE A 213 -6.89 11.19 -3.05
CA ILE A 213 -8.06 11.70 -2.28
C ILE A 213 -7.89 11.42 -0.78
N VAL A 214 -7.49 10.20 -0.40
CA VAL A 214 -7.27 9.82 1.00
C VAL A 214 -6.19 10.68 1.66
N VAL A 215 -5.11 11.01 0.94
CA VAL A 215 -4.01 11.83 1.47
C VAL A 215 -4.38 13.31 1.53
N GLN A 216 -5.18 13.80 0.59
CA GLN A 216 -5.61 15.19 0.48
C GLN A 216 -6.77 15.56 1.41
N ASP A 217 -7.50 14.58 1.95
CA ASP A 217 -8.65 14.84 2.82
C ASP A 217 -8.27 15.67 4.05
N ASP A 218 -8.95 16.80 4.25
CA ASP A 218 -8.77 17.72 5.37
C ASP A 218 -10.07 17.94 6.16
N MET A 219 -11.16 17.23 5.81
CA MET A 219 -12.46 17.38 6.46
C MET A 219 -12.93 16.12 7.18
N VAL A 220 -12.85 14.95 6.54
CA VAL A 220 -13.41 13.70 7.08
C VAL A 220 -12.50 13.16 8.19
N TYR A 221 -11.19 13.08 7.95
CA TYR A 221 -10.22 12.57 8.92
C TYR A 221 -10.26 13.29 10.27
N PRO A 222 -10.25 14.64 10.36
CA PRO A 222 -10.38 15.33 11.64
C PRO A 222 -11.64 14.96 12.42
N MET A 223 -12.77 14.70 11.74
CA MET A 223 -14.00 14.26 12.40
C MET A 223 -13.87 12.86 12.98
N PHE A 224 -13.23 11.94 12.25
CA PHE A 224 -12.88 10.63 12.79
C PHE A 224 -11.95 10.74 14.00
N GLU A 225 -10.91 11.58 13.93
CA GLU A 225 -9.96 11.81 15.01
C GLU A 225 -10.63 12.36 16.28
N GLN A 226 -11.61 13.25 16.13
CA GLN A 226 -12.31 13.88 17.24
C GLN A 226 -13.43 13.00 17.82
N HIS A 227 -14.13 12.21 17.00
CA HIS A 227 -15.42 11.63 17.39
C HIS A 227 -15.55 10.12 17.19
N CYS A 228 -14.66 9.47 16.44
CA CYS A 228 -14.66 8.03 16.22
C CYS A 228 -13.54 7.36 17.02
N LYS A 229 -13.85 6.96 18.25
CA LYS A 229 -12.92 6.25 19.13
C LYS A 229 -13.55 4.98 19.64
N LYS A 230 -12.76 3.94 19.81
CA LYS A 230 -13.24 2.71 20.44
C LYS A 230 -13.56 3.00 21.91
N LYS A 231 -14.63 2.37 22.41
CA LYS A 231 -14.97 2.43 23.83
C LYS A 231 -13.79 1.93 24.69
N SER A 232 -13.55 2.61 25.81
CA SER A 232 -12.55 2.21 26.80
C SER A 232 -12.96 0.87 27.42
N LEU A 233 -12.29 -0.23 27.03
CA LEU A 233 -12.55 -1.54 27.62
C LEU A 233 -11.86 -1.63 28.98
N PRO A 234 -12.50 -2.25 30.01
CA PRO A 234 -11.93 -2.36 31.36
C PRO A 234 -10.53 -2.96 31.43
N GLU A 235 -10.15 -3.80 30.47
CA GLU A 235 -8.82 -4.42 30.41
C GLU A 235 -7.68 -3.45 30.02
N PHE A 236 -7.99 -2.29 29.41
CA PHE A 236 -7.03 -1.26 29.00
C PHE A 236 -7.03 -0.03 29.93
N TRP A 237 -7.57 -0.16 31.15
CA TRP A 237 -7.66 0.92 32.15
C TRP A 237 -6.31 1.59 32.49
N ARG A 238 -5.18 0.88 32.27
CA ARG A 238 -3.84 1.44 32.47
C ARG A 238 -3.38 2.33 31.32
N GLU A 239 -3.95 2.15 30.14
CA GLU A 239 -3.62 2.92 28.94
C GLU A 239 -4.52 4.16 28.88
N HIS A 240 -5.82 4.03 29.19
CA HIS A 240 -6.77 5.15 29.27
C HIS A 240 -7.60 5.07 30.56
N PRO A 241 -7.68 6.16 31.37
CA PRO A 241 -8.55 6.21 32.53
C PRO A 241 -9.99 5.94 32.12
N LEU A 242 -10.67 5.00 32.80
CA LEU A 242 -12.09 4.76 32.57
C LEU A 242 -12.87 6.05 32.89
N PRO A 243 -13.72 6.55 31.99
CA PRO A 243 -14.55 7.70 32.29
C PRO A 243 -15.45 7.42 33.48
N ALA A 244 -15.70 8.43 34.31
CA ALA A 244 -16.67 8.37 35.39
C ALA A 244 -18.10 8.03 34.89
N ASP A 245 -18.38 8.27 33.60
CA ASP A 245 -19.62 7.95 32.92
C ASP A 245 -19.35 7.38 31.52
N GLY A 246 -19.26 6.05 31.43
CA GLY A 246 -19.04 5.31 30.18
C GLY A 246 -20.27 5.23 29.26
N SER A 247 -21.41 5.85 29.63
CA SER A 247 -22.62 5.90 28.78
C SER A 247 -22.48 6.87 27.60
N LYS A 248 -21.54 7.81 27.68
CA LYS A 248 -21.27 8.84 26.66
C LYS A 248 -20.19 8.47 25.64
N GLU A 249 -19.52 7.34 25.81
CA GLU A 249 -18.56 6.82 24.83
C GLU A 249 -19.31 6.07 23.72
N HIS A 250 -19.33 6.66 22.52
CA HIS A 250 -19.74 5.98 21.30
C HIS A 250 -18.62 5.05 20.87
N ASN A 251 -18.90 3.75 20.75
CA ASN A 251 -17.94 2.80 20.24
C ASN A 251 -17.80 2.98 18.73
N CYS A 252 -16.62 3.31 18.24
CA CYS A 252 -16.37 3.48 16.81
C CYS A 252 -14.99 2.92 16.44
N ILE A 253 -14.87 2.27 15.27
CA ILE A 253 -13.62 1.63 14.80
C ILE A 253 -13.16 2.32 13.51
N PRO A 254 -12.35 3.40 13.61
CA PRO A 254 -12.13 4.35 12.52
C PRO A 254 -11.64 3.72 11.21
N ASP A 255 -10.74 2.74 11.30
CA ASP A 255 -10.12 2.04 10.18
C ASP A 255 -11.08 1.12 9.40
N GLU A 256 -12.24 0.76 9.98
CA GLU A 256 -13.30 -0.02 9.31
C GLU A 256 -14.34 0.86 8.60
N HIS A 257 -14.18 2.19 8.62
CA HIS A 257 -15.21 3.12 8.14
C HIS A 257 -14.67 4.29 7.29
N TYR A 258 -13.46 4.77 7.58
CA TYR A 258 -12.96 6.03 7.04
C TYR A 258 -12.85 6.06 5.51
N VAL A 259 -12.15 5.11 4.90
CA VAL A 259 -11.94 5.10 3.44
C VAL A 259 -13.27 4.98 2.69
N GLN A 260 -14.15 4.11 3.18
CA GLN A 260 -15.47 3.88 2.62
C GLN A 260 -16.33 5.13 2.66
N THR A 261 -16.37 5.77 3.83
CA THR A 261 -17.16 6.99 4.10
C THR A 261 -16.63 8.17 3.28
N LEU A 262 -15.30 8.34 3.20
CA LEU A 262 -14.67 9.38 2.41
C LEU A 262 -15.02 9.23 0.92
N LEU A 263 -14.93 8.02 0.37
CA LEU A 263 -15.26 7.79 -1.04
C LEU A 263 -16.76 7.97 -1.32
N ALA A 264 -17.64 7.54 -0.40
CA ALA A 264 -19.07 7.77 -0.51
C ALA A 264 -19.42 9.27 -0.52
N GLN A 265 -18.81 10.03 0.38
CA GLN A 265 -19.01 11.48 0.48
C GLN A 265 -18.53 12.24 -0.76
N ASN A 266 -17.52 11.72 -1.45
CA ASN A 266 -17.05 12.26 -2.74
C ASN A 266 -17.87 11.75 -3.95
N GLY A 267 -18.91 10.94 -3.74
CA GLY A 267 -19.73 10.37 -4.83
C GLY A 267 -19.02 9.31 -5.66
N LEU A 268 -17.98 8.66 -5.11
CA LEU A 268 -17.09 7.73 -5.84
C LEU A 268 -17.45 6.26 -5.61
N GLU A 269 -18.64 5.95 -5.08
CA GLU A 269 -19.09 4.56 -4.88
C GLU A 269 -19.18 3.76 -6.19
N GLY A 270 -19.36 4.44 -7.34
CA GLY A 270 -19.33 3.82 -8.66
C GLY A 270 -17.94 3.42 -9.16
N GLU A 271 -16.87 3.89 -8.49
CA GLU A 271 -15.47 3.63 -8.87
C GLU A 271 -14.80 2.54 -8.02
N ILE A 272 -15.58 1.88 -7.16
CA ILE A 272 -15.10 0.79 -6.30
C ILE A 272 -15.79 -0.53 -6.63
N THR A 273 -15.02 -1.61 -6.60
CA THR A 273 -15.56 -2.95 -6.39
C THR A 273 -15.78 -3.12 -4.89
N ARG A 274 -17.04 -3.29 -4.48
CA ARG A 274 -17.47 -3.33 -3.07
C ARG A 274 -17.10 -4.64 -2.37
N ARG A 275 -15.80 -4.91 -2.25
CA ARG A 275 -15.19 -6.04 -1.53
C ARG A 275 -13.70 -5.82 -1.28
N SER A 276 -13.17 -6.51 -0.27
CA SER A 276 -11.73 -6.62 -0.02
C SER A 276 -11.12 -7.79 -0.81
N LEU A 277 -9.82 -7.68 -1.12
CA LEU A 277 -9.00 -8.79 -1.62
C LEU A 277 -8.33 -9.59 -0.50
N THR A 278 -8.59 -9.25 0.77
CA THR A 278 -7.97 -9.90 1.94
C THR A 278 -9.00 -10.70 2.73
N HIS A 279 -8.86 -12.01 2.73
CA HIS A 279 -9.70 -12.91 3.52
C HIS A 279 -9.39 -12.76 5.02
N SER A 280 -10.42 -12.56 5.84
CA SER A 280 -10.36 -12.64 7.30
C SER A 280 -11.44 -13.58 7.80
N ALA A 281 -11.05 -14.64 8.54
CA ALA A 281 -12.03 -15.51 9.18
C ALA A 281 -12.48 -14.92 10.53
N TRP A 282 -13.79 -14.86 10.73
CA TRP A 282 -14.39 -14.41 11.98
C TRP A 282 -15.11 -15.60 12.63
N ASP A 283 -14.69 -15.95 13.84
CA ASP A 283 -15.35 -16.95 14.66
C ASP A 283 -15.53 -16.36 16.07
N ILE A 284 -16.79 -16.24 16.49
CA ILE A 284 -17.19 -15.66 17.78
C ILE A 284 -16.59 -16.49 18.94
N SER A 285 -16.30 -17.77 18.73
CA SER A 285 -15.70 -18.66 19.74
C SER A 285 -14.17 -18.58 19.82
N SER A 286 -13.52 -17.94 18.85
CA SER A 286 -12.04 -17.93 18.71
C SER A 286 -11.30 -17.23 19.83
N SER A 287 -11.98 -16.39 20.62
CA SER A 287 -11.43 -15.79 21.82
C SER A 287 -11.87 -16.50 23.09
N ARG A 288 -10.88 -16.93 23.88
CA ARG A 288 -11.09 -17.56 25.20
C ARG A 288 -11.65 -16.59 26.24
N LYS A 289 -11.44 -15.27 26.06
CA LYS A 289 -12.01 -14.23 26.92
C LYS A 289 -13.33 -13.77 26.33
N HIS A 290 -14.40 -13.85 27.11
CA HIS A 290 -15.76 -13.49 26.69
C HIS A 290 -15.82 -12.08 26.08
N GLU A 291 -15.08 -11.13 26.66
CA GLU A 291 -15.03 -9.72 26.24
C GLU A 291 -14.30 -9.48 24.90
N ARG A 292 -13.47 -10.44 24.44
CA ARG A 292 -12.67 -10.32 23.21
C ARG A 292 -13.26 -11.13 22.05
N ARG A 293 -14.40 -11.79 22.25
CA ARG A 293 -15.10 -12.54 21.21
C ARG A 293 -15.60 -11.59 20.14
N GLY A 294 -15.36 -11.91 18.86
CA GLY A 294 -15.84 -11.10 17.73
C GLY A 294 -15.10 -9.79 17.44
N TRP A 295 -14.09 -9.41 18.25
CA TRP A 295 -13.32 -8.16 18.03
C TRP A 295 -12.09 -8.33 17.14
N HIS A 296 -11.60 -9.57 17.01
CA HIS A 296 -10.47 -9.88 16.15
C HIS A 296 -10.76 -11.15 15.34
N PRO A 297 -10.28 -11.21 14.10
CA PRO A 297 -10.38 -12.42 13.30
C PRO A 297 -9.51 -13.53 13.89
N VAL A 298 -9.84 -14.76 13.50
CA VAL A 298 -9.12 -15.97 13.86
C VAL A 298 -7.66 -15.85 13.45
N THR A 299 -6.77 -16.28 14.35
CA THR A 299 -5.35 -16.43 14.04
C THR A 299 -5.03 -17.90 13.81
N TYR A 300 -4.78 -18.26 12.55
CA TYR A 300 -4.38 -19.60 12.13
C TYR A 300 -3.01 -19.96 12.71
N LYS A 301 -3.00 -21.05 13.48
CA LYS A 301 -1.82 -21.64 14.10
C LYS A 301 -1.26 -22.75 13.21
N LEU A 302 -0.18 -23.37 13.68
CA LEU A 302 0.49 -24.45 12.97
C LEU A 302 -0.47 -25.55 12.53
N ALA A 303 -1.37 -26.00 13.41
CA ALA A 303 -2.32 -27.08 13.14
C ALA A 303 -3.33 -26.73 12.03
N ASP A 304 -3.80 -25.48 12.02
CA ASP A 304 -4.83 -24.99 11.09
C ASP A 304 -4.28 -24.80 9.67
N ALA A 305 -2.99 -24.48 9.54
CA ALA A 305 -2.30 -24.25 8.28
C ALA A 305 -2.17 -25.53 7.42
N THR A 306 -3.20 -25.80 6.62
CA THR A 306 -3.29 -26.95 5.70
C THR A 306 -3.50 -26.50 4.26
N SER A 307 -3.13 -27.34 3.28
CA SER A 307 -3.42 -27.09 1.87
C SER A 307 -4.93 -26.99 1.61
N VAL A 308 -5.74 -27.80 2.31
CA VAL A 308 -7.21 -27.78 2.23
C VAL A 308 -7.76 -26.42 2.66
N LEU A 309 -7.26 -25.85 3.77
CA LEU A 309 -7.64 -24.50 4.19
C LEU A 309 -7.31 -23.45 3.13
N ILE A 310 -6.10 -23.49 2.56
CA ILE A 310 -5.71 -22.52 1.53
C ILE A 310 -6.56 -22.68 0.28
N GLN A 311 -6.86 -23.91 -0.12
CA GLN A 311 -7.70 -24.19 -1.26
C GLN A 311 -9.14 -23.71 -1.03
N SER A 312 -9.73 -23.93 0.15
CA SER A 312 -11.09 -23.45 0.44
C SER A 312 -11.19 -21.92 0.40
N ILE A 313 -10.17 -21.20 0.87
CA ILE A 313 -10.11 -19.73 0.74
C ILE A 313 -10.03 -19.33 -0.75
N LYS A 314 -9.20 -20.01 -1.55
CA LYS A 314 -9.04 -19.75 -3.00
C LYS A 314 -10.28 -20.06 -3.82
N ASP A 315 -11.04 -21.09 -3.42
CA ASP A 315 -12.27 -21.53 -4.10
C ASP A 315 -13.46 -20.59 -3.83
N THR A 316 -13.33 -19.65 -2.89
CA THR A 316 -14.36 -18.64 -2.63
C THR A 316 -14.48 -17.70 -3.84
N ASN A 317 -15.60 -17.82 -4.57
CA ASN A 317 -15.86 -17.08 -5.81
C ASN A 317 -16.96 -16.01 -5.67
N ASN A 318 -17.57 -15.89 -4.49
CA ASN A 318 -18.52 -14.82 -4.17
C ASN A 318 -18.44 -14.42 -2.70
N ILE A 319 -18.90 -13.20 -2.39
CA ILE A 319 -19.02 -12.67 -1.03
C ILE A 319 -20.48 -12.27 -0.80
N ASN A 320 -21.04 -12.68 0.33
CA ASN A 320 -22.41 -12.35 0.72
C ASN A 320 -22.40 -11.21 1.75
N TYR A 321 -23.16 -10.16 1.46
CA TYR A 321 -23.42 -9.03 2.35
C TYR A 321 -24.86 -9.13 2.84
N GLU A 322 -25.02 -9.76 4.01
CA GLU A 322 -26.34 -10.08 4.57
C GLU A 322 -27.19 -8.83 4.81
N THR A 323 -26.59 -7.74 5.28
CA THR A 323 -27.27 -6.47 5.59
C THR A 323 -27.86 -5.78 4.36
N GLU A 324 -27.26 -5.99 3.19
CA GLU A 324 -27.72 -5.43 1.91
C GLU A 324 -28.46 -6.45 1.05
N HIS A 325 -28.63 -7.69 1.52
CA HIS A 325 -29.10 -8.83 0.72
C HIS A 325 -28.40 -8.95 -0.64
N ARG A 326 -27.09 -8.62 -0.66
CA ARG A 326 -26.29 -8.57 -1.88
C ARG A 326 -25.29 -9.71 -1.93
N ARG A 327 -25.15 -10.29 -3.12
CA ARG A 327 -24.07 -11.24 -3.44
C ARG A 327 -23.14 -10.62 -4.48
N GLU A 328 -21.87 -10.52 -4.14
CA GLU A 328 -20.82 -10.01 -5.02
C GLU A 328 -20.06 -11.18 -5.65
N TRP A 329 -20.18 -11.37 -6.96
CA TRP A 329 -19.45 -12.40 -7.69
C TRP A 329 -18.09 -11.89 -8.14
N CYS A 330 -17.03 -12.66 -7.88
CA CYS A 330 -15.68 -12.21 -8.11
C CYS A 330 -15.20 -12.54 -9.52
N THR A 331 -14.83 -11.51 -10.26
CA THR A 331 -14.30 -11.64 -11.62
C THR A 331 -12.96 -10.94 -11.79
N SER A 332 -12.13 -11.47 -12.68
CA SER A 332 -10.90 -10.85 -13.16
C SER A 332 -10.86 -10.93 -14.68
N LYS A 333 -10.56 -9.82 -15.36
CA LYS A 333 -10.59 -9.72 -16.83
C LYS A 333 -11.89 -10.25 -17.46
N GLY A 334 -13.02 -10.00 -16.80
CA GLY A 334 -14.36 -10.46 -17.24
C GLY A 334 -14.64 -11.96 -17.06
N ARG A 335 -13.77 -12.72 -16.39
CA ARG A 335 -13.95 -14.15 -16.13
C ARG A 335 -14.14 -14.43 -14.63
N PRO A 336 -14.90 -15.47 -14.25
CA PRO A 336 -14.98 -15.91 -12.85
C PRO A 336 -13.60 -16.18 -12.26
N SER A 337 -13.38 -15.74 -11.03
CA SER A 337 -12.10 -15.86 -10.33
C SER A 337 -12.30 -15.96 -8.81
N GLY A 338 -11.26 -16.39 -8.09
CA GLY A 338 -11.26 -16.31 -6.63
C GLY A 338 -11.39 -14.85 -6.15
N CYS A 339 -12.05 -14.67 -5.01
CA CYS A 339 -12.27 -13.35 -4.43
C CYS A 339 -11.03 -12.78 -3.76
N PHE A 340 -10.23 -13.62 -3.11
CA PHE A 340 -9.16 -13.17 -2.23
C PHE A 340 -7.79 -13.44 -2.84
N LEU A 341 -6.88 -12.47 -2.74
CA LEU A 341 -5.47 -12.61 -3.10
C LEU A 341 -4.57 -12.74 -1.88
N PHE A 342 -5.06 -12.28 -0.72
CA PHE A 342 -4.36 -12.32 0.55
C PHE A 342 -5.25 -12.93 1.62
N ALA A 343 -4.64 -13.43 2.70
CA ALA A 343 -5.37 -13.95 3.84
C ALA A 343 -4.71 -13.57 5.17
N ARG A 344 -5.52 -13.44 6.21
CA ARG A 344 -5.09 -13.15 7.58
C ARG A 344 -6.00 -13.84 8.61
N LYS A 345 -5.54 -14.07 9.85
CA LYS A 345 -4.19 -13.81 10.38
C LYS A 345 -3.41 -15.11 10.54
N PHE A 346 -2.12 -15.11 10.21
CA PHE A 346 -1.28 -16.31 10.32
C PHE A 346 -0.15 -16.10 11.32
N THR A 347 0.11 -17.13 12.13
CA THR A 347 1.33 -17.18 12.95
C THR A 347 2.55 -17.53 12.10
N ARG A 348 3.75 -17.20 12.59
CA ARG A 348 5.00 -17.57 11.91
C ARG A 348 5.14 -19.10 11.67
N PRO A 349 4.83 -20.00 12.62
CA PRO A 349 4.84 -21.44 12.36
C PRO A 349 3.81 -21.88 11.31
N ALA A 350 2.62 -21.29 11.31
CA ALA A 350 1.59 -21.56 10.31
C ALA A 350 2.09 -21.21 8.89
N ALA A 351 2.63 -20.01 8.73
CA ALA A 351 3.19 -19.54 7.46
C ALA A 351 4.35 -20.41 6.96
N LEU A 352 5.27 -20.82 7.85
CA LEU A 352 6.35 -21.76 7.51
C LEU A 352 5.82 -23.11 6.99
N ARG A 353 4.80 -23.66 7.66
CA ARG A 353 4.18 -24.92 7.24
C ARG A 353 3.59 -24.80 5.83
N LEU A 354 2.91 -23.70 5.53
CA LEU A 354 2.31 -23.46 4.20
C LEU A 354 3.36 -23.29 3.10
N LEU A 355 4.48 -22.62 3.39
CA LEU A 355 5.61 -22.51 2.47
C LEU A 355 6.21 -23.88 2.16
N ASN A 356 6.47 -24.70 3.18
CA ASN A 356 7.05 -26.03 3.00
C ASN A 356 6.15 -26.97 2.19
N MET A 357 4.83 -26.75 2.19
CA MET A 357 3.86 -27.49 1.41
C MET A 357 3.65 -26.94 -0.02
N SER A 358 4.34 -25.85 -0.39
CA SER A 358 4.11 -25.14 -1.67
C SER A 358 2.66 -24.66 -1.86
N ALA A 359 1.88 -24.53 -0.78
CA ALA A 359 0.45 -24.23 -0.83
C ALA A 359 0.14 -22.79 -1.32
N LEU A 360 1.14 -21.92 -1.32
CA LEU A 360 1.03 -20.50 -1.69
C LEU A 360 1.33 -20.22 -3.16
N GLY A 361 1.37 -21.26 -4.02
CA GLY A 361 1.61 -21.11 -5.46
C GLY A 361 3.05 -20.76 -5.85
N ALA A 362 3.99 -20.87 -4.90
CA ALA A 362 5.37 -20.40 -5.02
C ALA A 362 6.36 -21.36 -5.71
N PHE A 363 5.96 -22.59 -6.04
CA PHE A 363 6.87 -23.63 -6.57
C PHE A 363 6.30 -24.42 -7.75
N GLY A 364 5.67 -23.74 -8.72
CA GLY A 364 5.07 -24.40 -9.89
C GLY A 364 5.98 -24.61 -11.11
N GLU A 365 7.08 -23.87 -11.26
CA GLU A 365 7.75 -23.77 -12.58
C GLU A 365 9.26 -24.10 -12.61
N VAL A 366 9.94 -24.28 -11.48
CA VAL A 366 11.40 -24.49 -11.49
C VAL A 366 11.82 -25.95 -11.76
N THR A 367 10.94 -26.93 -11.55
CA THR A 367 11.31 -28.36 -11.68
C THR A 367 10.93 -29.02 -13.01
N ARG A 368 10.19 -28.35 -13.92
CA ARG A 368 9.83 -28.96 -15.22
C ARG A 368 10.88 -28.79 -16.32
N GLY A 369 11.93 -28.00 -16.10
CA GLY A 369 13.00 -27.76 -17.08
C GLY A 369 14.22 -28.67 -16.95
N ALA A 370 14.42 -29.36 -15.83
CA ALA A 370 15.64 -30.12 -15.56
C ALA A 370 15.58 -31.61 -15.95
N ASP A 371 14.39 -32.16 -16.20
CA ASP A 371 14.21 -33.60 -16.45
C ASP A 371 14.13 -33.99 -17.95
N ILE A 372 14.21 -33.02 -18.87
CA ILE A 372 14.11 -33.30 -20.32
C ILE A 372 15.49 -33.50 -20.98
N GLU A 373 16.60 -33.12 -20.31
CA GLU A 373 17.94 -33.19 -20.90
C GLU A 373 18.76 -34.43 -20.49
N SER A 374 18.24 -35.26 -19.55
CA SER A 374 18.94 -36.47 -19.07
C SER A 374 18.59 -37.77 -19.82
N SER A 375 17.69 -37.75 -20.81
CA SER A 375 17.16 -38.98 -21.45
C SER A 375 17.66 -39.23 -22.89
N ARG A 376 18.63 -38.46 -23.40
CA ARG A 376 19.32 -38.75 -24.67
C ARG A 376 20.79 -39.07 -24.47
N GLY A 377 21.09 -40.34 -24.22
CA GLY A 377 22.46 -40.85 -24.41
C GLY A 377 22.87 -41.94 -23.44
N ARG A 378 22.36 -43.16 -23.62
CA ARG A 378 23.16 -44.35 -23.30
C ARG A 378 22.73 -45.57 -24.10
N VAL A 379 23.45 -45.80 -25.19
CA VAL A 379 23.46 -47.04 -25.95
C VAL A 379 24.20 -48.12 -25.13
N SER A 380 23.49 -49.22 -24.90
CA SER A 380 23.92 -50.63 -24.83
C SER A 380 25.38 -50.96 -24.45
N ARG A 381 25.56 -51.81 -23.42
CA ARG A 381 26.25 -53.11 -23.56
C ARG A 381 26.08 -54.00 -22.32
N LYS A 382 25.81 -55.28 -22.61
CA LYS A 382 25.70 -56.46 -21.73
C LYS A 382 26.96 -56.71 -20.89
N PHE A 383 26.80 -57.44 -19.77
CA PHE A 383 27.44 -58.73 -19.39
C PHE A 383 27.11 -59.00 -17.90
N VAL A 384 26.24 -59.96 -17.57
CA VAL A 384 26.58 -61.30 -17.02
C VAL A 384 27.66 -61.23 -15.94
N LYS A 385 27.30 -61.31 -14.66
CA LYS A 385 27.04 -62.53 -13.88
C LYS A 385 26.32 -62.17 -12.59
#